data_AF-A0A5C7M056-F1
#
_entry.id   AF-A0A5C7M056-F1
#
_cell.length_a   1.000
_cell.length_b   1.000
_cell.length_c   1.000
_cell.angle_alpha   90.00
_cell.angle_beta   90.00
_cell.angle_gamma   90.00
#
_symmetry.space_group_name_H-M   'P 1'
#
loop_
_entity.id
_entity.type
_entity.pdbx_description
1 polymer ?
#
loop_
_entity_poly.entity_id
_entity_poly.type
_entity_poly.pdbx_seq_one_letter_code
_entity_poly.pdbx_strand_id
1 'polypeptide(L)'
;MRPYHVAVVGSGPSGFFAAASLLKFADAKAATDDPVDVHIDMLEMLPTPWGLVRSGVAPDHPKIKTVTAQFDKVADDPRFRFFGNITVGEHVQAPELSERYDAVIYAIGAQSDRPLGIPGEELEGSVAAVDFVGWYNAHPHFAAMNPDVTQDRAVVVGNGNVALDVARILVSDPGEL
;
A
#
# COMPACT_ATOMS: atom_id res chain seq x y z
N MET A 1 -24.11 -23.93 5.63
CA MET A 1 -22.94 -23.49 6.40
C MET A 1 -22.93 -21.97 6.36
N ARG A 2 -22.55 -21.26 7.44
CA ARG A 2 -22.39 -19.80 7.35
C ARG A 2 -21.09 -19.47 6.58
N PRO A 3 -21.00 -18.35 5.86
CA PRO A 3 -19.74 -17.93 5.28
C PRO A 3 -18.68 -17.68 6.36
N TYR A 4 -17.42 -17.89 5.99
CA TYR A 4 -16.29 -17.36 6.75
C TYR A 4 -16.15 -15.88 6.47
N HIS A 5 -15.98 -15.07 7.51
CA HIS A 5 -15.68 -13.65 7.38
C HIS A 5 -14.20 -13.42 7.64
N VAL A 6 -13.50 -12.85 6.66
CA VAL A 6 -12.06 -12.55 6.76
C VAL A 6 -11.83 -11.05 6.64
N ALA A 7 -11.17 -10.47 7.63
CA ALA A 7 -10.68 -9.10 7.55
C ALA A 7 -9.29 -9.06 6.92
N VAL A 8 -9.06 -8.16 5.97
CA VAL A 8 -7.74 -7.88 5.40
C VAL A 8 -7.36 -6.45 5.75
N VAL A 9 -6.30 -6.27 6.53
CA VAL A 9 -5.81 -4.96 6.99
C VAL A 9 -4.71 -4.48 6.06
N GLY A 10 -5.02 -3.52 5.20
CA GLY A 10 -4.14 -2.99 4.16
C GLY A 10 -4.56 -3.43 2.76
N SER A 11 -4.66 -2.46 1.85
CA SER A 11 -5.15 -2.62 0.47
C SER A 11 -4.05 -2.57 -0.58
N GLY A 12 -2.81 -2.85 -0.19
CA GLY A 12 -1.71 -3.05 -1.13
C GLY A 12 -1.83 -4.35 -1.91
N PRO A 13 -0.84 -4.66 -2.79
CA PRO A 13 -0.85 -5.89 -3.58
C PRO A 13 -1.03 -7.17 -2.77
N SER A 14 -0.35 -7.30 -1.63
CA SER A 14 -0.47 -8.48 -0.78
C SER A 14 -1.90 -8.68 -0.25
N GLY A 15 -2.59 -7.59 0.12
CA GLY A 15 -3.98 -7.63 0.56
C GLY A 15 -4.92 -8.09 -0.55
N PHE A 16 -4.78 -7.54 -1.76
CA PHE A 16 -5.59 -7.94 -2.91
C PHE A 16 -5.28 -9.36 -3.40
N PHE A 17 -4.02 -9.81 -3.38
CA PHE A 17 -3.68 -11.18 -3.74
C PHE A 17 -4.19 -12.19 -2.72
N ALA A 18 -4.19 -11.85 -1.42
CA ALA A 18 -4.83 -12.66 -0.39
C ALA A 18 -6.33 -12.76 -0.63
N ALA A 19 -7.00 -11.63 -0.89
CA ALA A 19 -8.43 -11.59 -1.16
C ALA A 19 -8.80 -12.43 -2.41
N ALA A 20 -8.08 -12.24 -3.52
CA ALA A 20 -8.26 -13.00 -4.75
C ALA A 20 -8.09 -14.51 -4.52
N SER A 21 -7.12 -14.91 -3.70
CA SER A 21 -6.86 -16.32 -3.39
C SER A 21 -7.98 -16.94 -2.55
N LEU A 22 -8.53 -16.19 -1.58
CA LEU A 22 -9.66 -16.63 -0.77
C LEU A 22 -10.93 -16.80 -1.60
N LEU A 23 -11.26 -15.84 -2.46
CA LEU A 23 -12.42 -15.92 -3.36
C LEU A 23 -12.28 -17.10 -4.33
N LYS A 24 -11.11 -17.25 -4.96
CA LYS A 24 -10.82 -18.37 -5.87
C LYS A 24 -10.93 -19.72 -5.15
N PHE A 25 -10.49 -19.80 -3.90
CA PHE A 25 -10.62 -21.02 -3.10
C PHE A 25 -12.10 -21.36 -2.82
N ALA A 26 -12.90 -20.37 -2.42
CA ALA A 26 -14.34 -20.54 -2.22
C ALA A 26 -15.04 -21.00 -3.51
N ASP A 27 -14.74 -20.37 -4.65
CA ASP A 27 -15.30 -20.75 -5.96
C ASP A 27 -14.96 -22.19 -6.34
N ALA A 28 -13.72 -22.63 -6.09
CA ALA A 28 -13.29 -24.00 -6.35
C ALA A 28 -13.97 -25.02 -5.43
N LYS A 29 -14.37 -24.62 -4.22
CA LYS A 29 -15.07 -25.46 -3.25
C LYS A 29 -16.58 -25.50 -3.43
N ALA A 30 -17.17 -24.50 -4.09
CA ALA A 30 -18.62 -24.34 -4.22
C ALA A 30 -19.34 -25.57 -4.83
N ALA A 31 -18.69 -26.30 -5.74
CA ALA A 31 -19.25 -27.48 -6.39
C ALA A 31 -18.81 -28.82 -5.77
N THR A 32 -18.20 -28.80 -4.57
CA THR A 32 -17.73 -30.00 -3.87
C THR A 32 -18.71 -30.44 -2.78
N ASP A 33 -18.53 -31.66 -2.26
CA ASP A 33 -19.36 -32.19 -1.16
C ASP A 33 -19.18 -31.43 0.18
N ASP A 34 -18.19 -30.53 0.25
CA ASP A 34 -17.91 -29.65 1.39
C ASP A 34 -17.75 -28.20 0.91
N PRO A 35 -18.86 -27.50 0.59
CA PRO A 35 -18.82 -26.16 0.03
C PRO A 35 -18.38 -25.14 1.08
N VAL A 36 -17.47 -24.25 0.66
CA VAL A 36 -16.96 -23.16 1.48
C VAL A 36 -17.33 -21.83 0.84
N ASP A 37 -17.89 -20.92 1.64
CA ASP A 37 -18.14 -19.53 1.24
C ASP A 37 -17.27 -18.59 2.10
N VAL A 38 -16.78 -17.51 1.49
CA VAL A 38 -15.88 -16.54 2.15
C VAL A 38 -16.28 -15.13 1.76
N HIS A 39 -16.45 -14.27 2.77
CA HIS A 39 -16.73 -12.85 2.63
C HIS A 39 -15.56 -12.06 3.20
N ILE A 40 -15.17 -11.00 2.49
CA ILE A 40 -13.92 -10.28 2.74
C ILE A 40 -14.23 -8.82 2.99
N ASP A 41 -13.75 -8.31 4.12
CA ASP A 41 -13.72 -6.89 4.41
C ASP A 41 -12.29 -6.40 4.40
N MET A 42 -11.97 -5.51 3.46
CA MET A 42 -10.66 -4.88 3.37
C MET A 42 -10.70 -3.52 4.08
N LEU A 43 -9.90 -3.39 5.14
CA LEU A 43 -9.74 -2.18 5.92
C LEU A 43 -8.46 -1.47 5.48
N GLU A 44 -8.56 -0.21 5.08
CA GLU A 44 -7.44 0.59 4.60
C GLU A 44 -7.33 1.90 5.37
N MET A 45 -6.10 2.23 5.77
CA MET A 45 -5.78 3.48 6.49
C MET A 45 -6.11 4.70 5.64
N LEU A 46 -5.79 4.66 4.35
CA LEU A 46 -6.04 5.77 3.43
C LEU A 46 -7.46 5.77 2.85
N PRO A 47 -7.95 6.91 2.34
CA PRO A 47 -9.19 6.93 1.55
C PRO A 47 -9.07 6.18 0.22
N THR A 48 -7.85 5.98 -0.29
CA THR A 48 -7.57 5.38 -1.60
C THR A 48 -6.91 4.01 -1.47
N PRO A 49 -7.33 3.01 -2.25
CA PRO A 49 -6.73 1.67 -2.21
C PRO A 49 -5.36 1.60 -2.94
N TRP A 50 -4.85 0.37 -3.05
CA TRP A 50 -3.71 -0.07 -3.88
C TRP A 50 -2.32 0.13 -3.26
N GLY A 51 -2.22 0.80 -2.11
CA GLY A 51 -0.96 1.00 -1.39
C GLY A 51 0.15 1.56 -2.30
N LEU A 52 1.34 0.97 -2.22
CA LEU A 52 2.51 1.43 -2.98
C LEU A 52 2.37 1.35 -4.52
N VAL A 53 1.39 0.63 -5.07
CA VAL A 53 1.12 0.74 -6.53
C VAL A 53 0.67 2.16 -6.87
N ARG A 54 -0.08 2.80 -5.98
CA ARG A 54 -0.50 4.20 -6.10
C ARG A 54 0.60 5.14 -5.63
N SER A 55 1.06 4.96 -4.39
CA SER A 55 1.87 5.95 -3.65
C SER A 55 3.39 5.69 -3.66
N GLY A 56 3.84 4.57 -4.21
CA GLY A 56 5.25 4.19 -4.25
C GLY A 56 5.82 4.13 -5.67
N VAL A 57 5.13 3.43 -6.58
CA VAL A 57 5.55 3.31 -7.99
C VAL A 57 5.65 4.71 -8.59
N ALA A 58 6.86 5.04 -9.05
CA ALA A 58 7.19 6.33 -9.62
C ALA A 58 6.20 6.74 -10.75
N PRO A 59 5.91 8.04 -10.89
CA PRO A 59 4.91 8.53 -11.84
C PRO A 59 5.24 8.17 -13.30
N ASP A 60 6.53 8.08 -13.64
CA ASP A 60 7.02 7.72 -14.97
C ASP A 60 7.02 6.19 -15.24
N HIS A 61 6.52 5.38 -14.30
CA HIS A 61 6.32 3.93 -14.45
C HIS A 61 4.83 3.52 -14.55
N PRO A 62 4.03 4.08 -15.48
CA PRO A 62 2.58 3.82 -15.54
C PRO A 62 2.24 2.35 -15.86
N LYS A 63 3.12 1.65 -16.60
CA LYS A 63 2.92 0.25 -16.97
C LYS A 63 2.80 -0.69 -15.77
N ILE A 64 3.48 -0.39 -14.65
CA ILE A 64 3.38 -1.24 -13.44
C ILE A 64 2.05 -1.01 -12.74
N LYS A 65 1.46 0.19 -12.87
CA LYS A 65 0.17 0.53 -12.26
C LYS A 65 -1.02 -0.21 -12.91
N THR A 66 -0.84 -0.88 -14.06
CA THR A 66 -1.91 -1.66 -14.72
C THR A 66 -2.37 -2.88 -13.91
N VAL A 67 -1.61 -3.30 -12.90
CA VAL A 67 -2.04 -4.35 -11.96
C VAL A 67 -3.32 -3.97 -11.21
N THR A 68 -3.61 -2.67 -11.06
CA THR A 68 -4.85 -2.16 -10.42
C THR A 68 -6.11 -2.72 -11.08
N ALA A 69 -6.12 -2.96 -12.40
CA ALA A 69 -7.27 -3.58 -13.07
C ALA A 69 -7.59 -5.00 -12.55
N GLN A 70 -6.59 -5.73 -12.05
CA GLN A 70 -6.82 -7.02 -11.39
C GLN A 70 -7.43 -6.83 -10.00
N PHE A 71 -7.03 -5.77 -9.30
CA PHE A 71 -7.56 -5.44 -7.97
C PHE A 71 -9.00 -4.94 -8.06
N ASP A 72 -9.33 -4.14 -9.07
CA ASP A 72 -10.69 -3.67 -9.33
C ASP A 72 -11.63 -4.85 -9.58
N LYS A 73 -11.19 -5.85 -10.37
CA LYS A 73 -11.95 -7.08 -10.58
C LYS A 73 -12.23 -7.86 -9.28
N VAL A 74 -11.29 -7.85 -8.33
CA VAL A 74 -11.49 -8.45 -7.01
C VAL A 74 -12.47 -7.61 -6.19
N ALA A 75 -12.38 -6.29 -6.27
CA ALA A 75 -13.25 -5.36 -5.56
C ALA A 75 -14.70 -5.38 -6.06
N ASP A 76 -14.92 -5.73 -7.33
CA ASP A 76 -16.25 -5.91 -7.94
C ASP A 76 -16.96 -7.20 -7.50
N ASP A 77 -16.29 -8.13 -6.80
CA ASP A 77 -16.93 -9.35 -6.28
C ASP A 77 -17.96 -8.98 -5.19
N PRO A 78 -19.21 -9.48 -5.25
CA PRO A 78 -20.24 -9.15 -4.26
C PRO A 78 -19.93 -9.61 -2.84
N ARG A 79 -18.96 -10.52 -2.66
CA ARG A 79 -18.47 -10.98 -1.35
C ARG A 79 -17.36 -10.10 -0.79
N PHE A 80 -16.89 -9.11 -1.54
CA PHE A 80 -15.83 -8.18 -1.15
C PHE A 80 -16.43 -6.83 -0.76
N ARG A 81 -15.90 -6.23 0.32
CA ARG A 81 -16.22 -4.86 0.73
C ARG A 81 -14.95 -4.11 1.07
N PHE A 82 -14.88 -2.85 0.66
CA PHE A 82 -13.78 -1.95 0.97
C PHE A 82 -14.22 -0.89 1.97
N PHE A 83 -13.41 -0.70 3.02
CA PHE A 83 -13.57 0.34 4.02
C PHE A 83 -12.26 1.13 4.14
N GLY A 84 -12.15 2.20 3.35
CA GLY A 84 -11.03 3.14 3.43
C GLY A 84 -11.19 4.13 4.59
N ASN A 85 -10.11 4.85 4.90
CA ASN A 85 -10.03 5.80 6.01
C ASN A 85 -10.28 5.15 7.38
N ILE A 86 -9.86 3.90 7.56
CA ILE A 86 -9.93 3.12 8.80
C ILE A 86 -8.52 2.67 9.18
N THR A 87 -7.89 3.41 10.08
CA THR A 87 -6.61 3.02 10.70
C THR A 87 -6.83 1.97 11.78
N VAL A 88 -6.39 0.73 11.54
CA VAL A 88 -6.35 -0.33 12.57
C VAL A 88 -5.22 -0.02 13.55
N GLY A 89 -5.52 -0.06 14.85
CA GLY A 89 -4.69 0.45 15.95
C GLY A 89 -5.18 1.80 16.50
N GLU A 90 -6.05 2.51 15.76
CA GLU A 90 -6.63 3.79 16.18
C GLU A 90 -8.16 3.72 16.22
N HIS A 91 -8.80 3.52 15.06
CA HIS A 91 -10.25 3.49 14.93
C HIS A 91 -10.87 2.17 15.39
N VAL A 92 -10.15 1.07 15.13
CA VAL A 92 -10.48 -0.29 15.57
C VAL A 92 -9.20 -0.98 16.01
N GLN A 93 -9.29 -1.86 17.00
CA GLN A 93 -8.14 -2.52 17.61
C GLN A 93 -7.97 -3.95 17.08
N ALA A 94 -6.73 -4.44 17.05
CA ALA A 94 -6.41 -5.79 16.60
C ALA A 94 -7.23 -6.90 17.33
N PRO A 95 -7.40 -6.86 18.67
CA PRO A 95 -8.25 -7.83 19.37
C PRO A 95 -9.72 -7.78 18.93
N GLU A 96 -10.24 -6.58 18.67
CA GLU A 96 -11.63 -6.40 18.24
C GLU A 96 -11.91 -7.06 16.89
N LEU A 97 -10.96 -7.00 15.96
CA LEU A 97 -11.04 -7.70 14.68
C LEU A 97 -11.01 -9.22 14.88
N SER A 98 -10.15 -9.73 15.76
CA SER A 98 -10.06 -11.17 16.02
C SER A 98 -11.31 -11.77 16.67
N GLU A 99 -12.11 -10.96 17.37
CA GLU A 99 -13.40 -11.38 17.94
C GLU A 99 -14.55 -11.34 16.92
N ARG A 100 -14.44 -10.50 15.88
CA ARG A 100 -15.52 -10.23 14.90
C ARG A 100 -15.39 -11.02 13.61
N TYR A 101 -14.18 -11.44 13.26
CA TYR A 101 -13.88 -12.17 12.03
C TYR A 101 -13.32 -13.56 12.35
N ASP A 102 -13.58 -14.51 11.46
CA ASP A 102 -13.04 -15.87 11.58
C ASP A 102 -11.51 -15.90 11.39
N ALA A 103 -10.98 -14.96 10.61
CA ALA A 103 -9.55 -14.74 10.44
C ALA A 103 -9.25 -13.26 10.12
N VAL A 104 -8.04 -12.83 10.45
CA VAL A 104 -7.51 -11.49 10.14
C VAL A 104 -6.16 -11.63 9.43
N ILE A 105 -6.01 -10.98 8.28
CA ILE A 105 -4.76 -10.93 7.52
C ILE A 105 -4.19 -9.52 7.59
N TYR A 106 -2.99 -9.37 8.16
CA TYR A 106 -2.27 -8.10 8.17
C TYR A 106 -1.40 -7.97 6.92
N ALA A 107 -1.81 -7.07 6.03
CA ALA A 107 -1.16 -6.73 4.77
C ALA A 107 -0.66 -5.27 4.77
N ILE A 108 -0.16 -4.80 5.92
CA ILE A 108 0.13 -3.39 6.22
C ILE A 108 1.41 -2.84 5.56
N GLY A 109 2.22 -3.70 4.92
CA GLY A 109 3.49 -3.29 4.31
C GLY A 109 4.51 -2.76 5.33
N ALA A 110 5.43 -1.92 4.85
CA ALA A 110 6.41 -1.20 5.67
C ALA A 110 6.19 0.30 5.47
N GLN A 111 5.72 0.98 6.53
CA GLN A 111 5.28 2.39 6.46
C GLN A 111 6.37 3.39 6.87
N SER A 112 7.49 2.91 7.42
CA SER A 112 8.61 3.75 7.88
C SER A 112 9.89 3.37 7.13
N ASP A 113 10.87 4.25 7.22
CA ASP A 113 12.21 4.10 6.68
C ASP A 113 13.18 3.37 7.63
N ARG A 114 14.44 3.26 7.19
CA ARG A 114 15.55 2.73 7.99
C ARG A 114 16.56 3.86 8.21
N PRO A 115 16.82 4.28 9.44
CA PRO A 115 17.80 5.34 9.70
C PRO A 115 19.22 4.88 9.38
N LEU A 116 20.04 5.81 8.93
CA LEU A 116 21.48 5.67 8.72
C LEU A 116 22.24 5.61 10.05
N GLY A 117 21.74 6.29 11.09
CA GLY A 117 22.34 6.33 12.42
C GLY A 117 23.66 7.12 12.45
N ILE A 118 23.74 8.20 11.67
CA ILE A 118 24.97 9.01 11.53
C ILE A 118 24.79 10.44 12.05
N PRO A 119 25.86 11.09 12.53
CA PRO A 119 25.80 12.51 12.89
C PRO A 119 25.35 13.37 11.70
N GLY A 120 24.36 14.23 11.94
CA GLY A 120 23.82 15.14 10.92
C GLY A 120 22.61 14.60 10.14
N GLU A 121 22.15 13.38 10.42
CA GLU A 121 20.98 12.79 9.75
C GLU A 121 19.67 13.59 9.98
N GLU A 122 19.56 14.29 11.11
CA GLU A 122 18.39 15.12 11.46
C GLU A 122 18.47 16.56 10.92
N LEU A 123 19.51 16.91 10.15
CA LEU A 123 19.64 18.25 9.57
C LEU A 123 18.57 18.48 8.49
N GLU A 124 18.13 19.73 8.36
CA GLU A 124 17.24 20.14 7.27
C GLU A 124 17.86 19.77 5.90
N GLY A 125 17.07 19.12 5.04
CA GLY A 125 17.52 18.59 3.75
C GLY A 125 18.01 17.13 3.77
N SER A 126 18.26 16.55 4.95
CA SER A 126 18.46 15.11 5.11
C SER A 126 17.11 14.42 5.27
N VAL A 127 16.68 13.68 4.24
CA VAL A 127 15.33 13.10 4.19
C VAL A 127 15.37 11.65 3.72
N ALA A 128 14.47 10.83 4.26
CA ALA A 128 14.31 9.45 3.82
C ALA A 128 13.69 9.39 2.41
N ALA A 129 14.06 8.36 1.65
CA ALA A 129 13.47 8.12 0.34
C ALA A 129 11.96 7.81 0.43
N VAL A 130 11.50 7.17 1.51
CA VAL A 130 10.08 6.90 1.76
C VAL A 130 9.27 8.20 1.74
N ASP A 131 9.77 9.22 2.45
CA ASP A 131 9.13 10.52 2.57
C ASP A 131 9.12 11.26 1.24
N PHE A 132 10.26 11.31 0.56
CA PHE A 132 10.40 11.99 -0.73
C PHE A 132 9.52 11.35 -1.81
N VAL A 133 9.47 10.01 -1.84
CA VAL A 133 8.58 9.24 -2.74
C VAL A 133 7.12 9.49 -2.40
N GLY A 134 6.77 9.47 -1.12
CA GLY A 134 5.42 9.79 -0.67
C GLY A 134 5.00 11.19 -1.08
N TRP A 135 5.89 12.17 -0.95
CA TRP A 135 5.66 13.55 -1.35
C TRP A 135 5.39 13.68 -2.85
N TYR A 136 6.29 13.20 -3.72
CA TYR A 136 6.09 13.36 -5.16
C TYR A 136 4.94 12.51 -5.72
N ASN A 137 4.52 11.44 -5.02
CA ASN A 137 3.34 10.64 -5.37
C ASN A 137 2.05 11.11 -4.67
N ALA A 138 2.06 12.28 -4.01
CA ALA A 138 0.91 12.88 -3.35
C ALA A 138 0.26 11.99 -2.25
N HIS A 139 1.08 11.27 -1.49
CA HIS A 139 0.62 10.55 -0.31
C HIS A 139 0.28 11.53 0.82
N PRO A 140 -0.91 11.46 1.43
CA PRO A 140 -1.43 12.52 2.31
C PRO A 140 -0.57 12.75 3.57
N HIS A 141 0.10 11.71 4.09
CA HIS A 141 0.98 11.86 5.26
C HIS A 141 2.28 12.64 4.95
N PHE A 142 2.64 12.80 3.67
CA PHE A 142 3.86 13.48 3.24
C PHE A 142 3.56 14.79 2.49
N ALA A 143 2.28 15.23 2.46
CA ALA A 143 1.85 16.42 1.72
C ALA A 143 2.44 17.73 2.25
N ALA A 144 2.80 17.77 3.54
CA ALA A 144 3.44 18.94 4.17
C ALA A 144 4.96 19.00 3.93
N MET A 145 5.56 17.96 3.35
CA MET A 145 6.98 17.96 3.02
C MET A 145 7.24 19.03 1.94
N ASN A 146 8.34 19.75 2.07
CA ASN A 146 8.76 20.76 1.11
C ASN A 146 10.28 20.71 0.94
N PRO A 147 10.81 19.67 0.27
CA PRO A 147 12.25 19.53 0.09
C PRO A 147 12.79 20.69 -0.75
N ASP A 148 13.90 21.29 -0.33
CA ASP A 148 14.60 22.28 -1.15
C ASP A 148 15.29 21.59 -2.34
N VAL A 149 14.65 21.67 -3.50
CA VAL A 149 15.16 21.13 -4.78
C VAL A 149 15.86 22.18 -5.63
N THR A 150 16.21 23.34 -5.07
CA THR A 150 16.89 24.43 -5.81
C THR A 150 18.41 24.32 -5.81
N GLN A 151 18.96 23.37 -5.04
CA GLN A 151 20.40 23.17 -4.90
C GLN A 151 20.99 22.41 -6.10
N ASP A 152 22.23 22.72 -6.46
CA ASP A 152 22.94 22.11 -7.59
C ASP A 152 23.27 20.61 -7.40
N ARG A 153 23.16 20.10 -6.16
CA ARG A 153 23.55 18.72 -5.83
C ARG A 153 22.63 18.09 -4.80
N ALA A 154 22.08 16.94 -5.17
CA ALA A 154 21.50 15.96 -4.26
C ALA A 154 22.39 14.72 -4.14
N VAL A 155 22.40 14.07 -2.98
CA VAL A 155 23.11 12.81 -2.73
C VAL A 155 22.10 11.75 -2.28
N VAL A 156 22.02 10.64 -3.01
CA VAL A 156 21.13 9.52 -2.67
C VAL A 156 21.97 8.37 -2.12
N VAL A 157 21.63 7.92 -0.91
CA VAL A 157 22.32 6.80 -0.25
C VAL A 157 21.55 5.51 -0.48
N GLY A 158 22.11 4.61 -1.29
CA GLY A 158 21.55 3.28 -1.53
C GLY A 158 21.77 2.79 -2.96
N ASN A 159 21.75 1.47 -3.14
CA ASN A 159 21.97 0.80 -4.43
C ASN A 159 20.74 0.01 -4.90
N GLY A 160 19.53 0.45 -4.54
CA GLY A 160 18.27 -0.19 -4.91
C GLY A 160 17.48 0.61 -5.93
N ASN A 161 16.40 0.03 -6.47
CA ASN A 161 15.56 0.70 -7.47
C ASN A 161 14.94 2.01 -6.97
N VAL A 162 14.59 2.09 -5.68
CA VAL A 162 14.09 3.34 -5.10
C VAL A 162 15.13 4.47 -5.17
N ALA A 163 16.42 4.16 -5.04
CA ALA A 163 17.48 5.16 -5.21
C ALA A 163 17.52 5.69 -6.65
N LEU A 164 17.28 4.81 -7.63
CA LEU A 164 17.15 5.20 -9.04
C LEU A 164 15.88 6.00 -9.31
N ASP A 165 14.77 5.67 -8.65
CA ASP A 165 13.51 6.43 -8.75
C ASP A 165 13.70 7.86 -8.22
N VAL A 166 14.29 8.03 -7.04
CA VAL A 166 14.61 9.34 -6.50
C VAL A 166 15.56 10.11 -7.42
N ALA A 167 16.66 9.48 -7.85
CA ALA A 167 17.62 10.14 -8.73
C ALA A 167 16.99 10.57 -10.05
N ARG A 168 16.12 9.75 -10.65
CA ARG A 168 15.45 10.04 -11.91
C ARG A 168 14.48 11.20 -11.77
N ILE A 169 13.62 11.21 -10.75
CA ILE A 169 12.71 12.32 -10.49
C ILE A 169 13.45 13.65 -10.29
N LEU A 170 14.63 13.63 -9.65
CA LEU A 170 15.43 14.83 -9.42
C LEU A 170 16.12 15.38 -10.68
N VAL A 171 16.36 14.56 -11.71
CA VAL A 171 17.16 14.95 -12.89
C VAL A 171 16.38 14.93 -14.21
N SER A 172 15.16 14.40 -14.21
CA SER A 172 14.26 14.45 -15.37
C SER A 172 13.84 15.88 -15.70
N ASP A 173 13.58 16.15 -16.97
CA ASP A 173 13.01 17.42 -17.41
C ASP A 173 11.64 17.62 -16.74
N PRO A 174 11.40 18.72 -16.00
CA PRO A 174 10.09 19.01 -15.41
C PRO A 174 8.93 19.03 -16.42
N GLY A 175 9.20 19.28 -17.71
CA GLY A 175 8.19 19.20 -18.77
C GLY A 175 7.76 17.78 -19.15
N GLU A 176 8.52 16.76 -18.71
CA GLU A 176 8.26 15.34 -18.95
C GLU A 176 7.66 14.61 -17.74
N LEU A 177 7.52 15.30 -16.60
CA LEU A 177 7.00 14.77 -15.33
C LEU A 177 5.49 14.93 -15.16
#